data_AF-A0A849UPE0-F1
#
_entry.id   AF-A0A849UPE0-F1
#
_cell.length_a   1.000
_cell.length_b   1.000
_cell.length_c   1.000
_cell.angle_alpha   90.00
_cell.angle_beta   90.00
_cell.angle_gamma   90.00
#
_symmetry.space_group_name_H-M   'P 1'
#
loop_
_entity.id
_entity.type
_entity.pdbx_description
1 polymer ?
#
loop_
_entity_poly.entity_id
_entity_poly.type
_entity_poly.pdbx_seq_one_letter_code
_entity_poly.pdbx_strand_id
1 'polypeptide(L)'
;MQKTYKIKVFGKEGCAKCKTLNQRLDKLLEEKEWSDFEKEYCDVETVDGLVAFASAECINPQRIPAMLVTRRHDETGRYAPVPTREPKPRCEVCGKSKLYQYVGLQTDYSDEGKGIISPKMITTVLEEVRV
;
A
#
# COMPACT_ATOMS: atom_id res chain seq x y z
N MET A 1 -13.24 -14.89 6.71
CA MET A 1 -14.01 -13.64 6.92
C MET A 1 -13.24 -12.52 6.26
N GLN A 2 -13.91 -11.70 5.44
CA GLN A 2 -13.31 -10.51 4.83
C GLN A 2 -13.04 -9.45 5.90
N LYS A 3 -11.86 -8.82 5.85
CA LYS A 3 -11.39 -7.83 6.84
C LYS A 3 -11.88 -6.42 6.52
N THR A 4 -11.89 -5.53 7.50
CA THR A 4 -12.32 -4.13 7.33
C THR A 4 -11.48 -3.40 6.28
N TYR A 5 -10.17 -3.63 6.32
CA TYR A 5 -9.22 -3.03 5.41
C TYR A 5 -8.54 -4.08 4.54
N LYS A 6 -8.28 -3.72 3.29
CA LYS A 6 -7.47 -4.52 2.36
C LYS A 6 -6.33 -3.68 1.82
N ILE A 7 -5.12 -4.22 1.95
CA ILE A 7 -3.88 -3.64 1.45
C ILE A 7 -3.61 -4.27 0.08
N LYS A 8 -3.77 -3.48 -0.98
CA LYS A 8 -3.39 -3.88 -2.34
C LYS A 8 -1.91 -3.59 -2.54
N VAL A 9 -1.11 -4.61 -2.81
CA VAL A 9 0.33 -4.50 -3.06
C VAL A 9 0.58 -4.69 -4.54
N PHE A 10 1.04 -3.64 -5.22
CA PHE A 10 1.34 -3.67 -6.65
C PHE A 10 2.81 -3.98 -6.84
N GLY A 11 3.09 -5.00 -7.63
CA GLY A 11 4.45 -5.47 -7.87
C GLY A 11 4.54 -6.30 -9.14
N LYS A 12 5.72 -6.89 -9.33
CA LYS A 12 6.03 -7.81 -10.44
C LYS A 12 6.64 -9.08 -9.89
N GLU A 13 6.36 -10.20 -10.53
CA GLU A 13 7.03 -11.45 -10.21
C GLU A 13 8.57 -11.31 -10.28
N GLY A 14 9.29 -12.03 -9.42
CA GLY A 14 10.76 -11.99 -9.37
C GLY A 14 11.38 -10.70 -8.82
N CYS A 15 10.60 -9.67 -8.46
CA CYS A 15 11.15 -8.43 -7.93
C CYS A 15 11.58 -8.54 -6.46
N ALA A 16 12.89 -8.39 -6.19
CA ALA A 16 13.46 -8.46 -4.84
C ALA A 16 12.85 -7.44 -3.87
N LYS A 17 12.56 -6.21 -4.32
CA LYS A 17 11.92 -5.19 -3.50
C LYS A 17 10.45 -5.55 -3.19
N CYS A 18 9.73 -6.13 -4.15
CA CYS A 18 8.37 -6.63 -3.92
C CYS A 18 8.39 -7.73 -2.86
N LYS A 19 9.36 -8.66 -2.93
CA LYS A 19 9.55 -9.70 -1.91
C LYS A 19 9.80 -9.10 -0.52
N THR A 20 10.69 -8.10 -0.41
CA THR A 20 10.96 -7.43 0.87
C THR A 20 9.74 -6.70 1.42
N LEU A 21 8.98 -5.97 0.59
CA LEU A 21 7.76 -5.29 1.04
C LEU A 21 6.72 -6.31 1.54
N ASN A 22 6.50 -7.38 0.78
CA ASN A 22 5.59 -8.45 1.16
C ASN A 22 5.98 -9.08 2.50
N GLN A 23 7.25 -9.45 2.68
CA GLN A 23 7.74 -10.03 3.94
C GLN A 23 7.54 -9.10 5.14
N ARG A 24 7.73 -7.79 4.95
CA ARG A 24 7.50 -6.80 6.01
C ARG A 24 6.02 -6.68 6.36
N LEU A 25 5.15 -6.66 5.36
CA LEU A 25 3.70 -6.66 5.56
C LEU A 25 3.22 -7.95 6.22
N ASP A 26 3.66 -9.11 5.74
CA ASP A 26 3.25 -10.41 6.27
C ASP A 26 3.61 -10.52 7.77
N LYS A 27 4.84 -10.17 8.13
CA LYS A 27 5.28 -10.15 9.52
C LYS A 27 4.46 -9.18 10.38
N LEU A 28 4.13 -8.00 9.86
CA LEU A 28 3.32 -7.02 10.60
C LEU A 28 1.89 -7.55 10.81
N LEU A 29 1.28 -8.13 9.78
CA LEU A 29 -0.09 -8.64 9.82
C LEU A 29 -0.28 -9.91 10.66
N GLU A 30 0.80 -10.53 11.15
CA GLU A 30 0.76 -11.60 12.15
C GLU A 30 0.37 -11.09 13.55
N GLU A 31 0.60 -9.80 13.85
CA GLU A 31 0.30 -9.23 15.16
C GLU A 31 -1.20 -8.97 15.31
N LYS A 32 -1.77 -9.31 16.47
CA LYS A 32 -3.23 -9.22 16.72
C LYS A 32 -3.80 -7.82 16.50
N GLU A 33 -3.00 -6.80 16.75
CA GLU A 33 -3.42 -5.42 16.58
C GLU A 33 -3.75 -5.10 15.12
N TRP A 34 -3.19 -5.80 14.13
CA TRP A 34 -3.46 -5.60 12.68
C TRP A 34 -4.49 -6.58 12.10
N SER A 35 -5.26 -7.24 12.96
CA SER A 35 -6.22 -8.27 12.54
C SER A 35 -7.42 -7.75 11.72
N ASP A 36 -7.59 -6.44 11.61
CA ASP A 36 -8.55 -5.72 10.75
C ASP A 36 -8.05 -5.52 9.31
N PHE A 37 -6.81 -5.89 9.00
CA PHE A 37 -6.23 -5.82 7.66
C PHE A 37 -6.07 -7.20 7.01
N GLU A 38 -6.26 -7.26 5.70
CA GLU A 38 -5.80 -8.35 4.84
C GLU A 38 -4.94 -7.81 3.69
N LYS A 39 -4.10 -8.65 3.11
CA LYS A 39 -3.22 -8.30 1.99
C LYS A 39 -3.70 -8.97 0.70
N GLU A 40 -3.68 -8.21 -0.40
CA GLU A 40 -3.88 -8.70 -1.76
C GLU A 40 -2.68 -8.30 -2.62
N TYR A 41 -2.02 -9.27 -3.25
CA TYR A 41 -0.92 -8.99 -4.17
C TYR A 41 -1.47 -8.86 -5.59
N CYS A 42 -1.20 -7.72 -6.23
CA CYS A 42 -1.58 -7.40 -7.60
C CYS A 42 -0.33 -7.43 -8.47
N ASP A 43 -0.12 -8.55 -9.16
CA ASP A 43 0.96 -8.66 -10.14
C ASP A 43 0.61 -7.89 -11.42
N VAL A 44 1.30 -6.78 -11.66
CA VAL A 44 1.01 -5.89 -12.79
C VAL A 44 1.36 -6.51 -14.15
N GLU A 45 1.97 -7.68 -14.19
CA GLU A 45 2.23 -8.44 -15.42
C GLU A 45 1.10 -9.42 -15.76
N THR A 46 0.10 -9.53 -14.89
CA THR A 46 -1.15 -10.25 -15.14
C THR A 46 -2.28 -9.29 -15.52
N VAL A 47 -3.30 -9.79 -16.23
CA VAL A 47 -4.48 -8.97 -16.60
C VAL A 47 -5.16 -8.41 -15.35
N ASP A 48 -5.42 -9.24 -14.35
CA ASP A 48 -6.13 -8.84 -13.15
C ASP A 48 -5.34 -7.80 -12.34
N GLY A 49 -4.03 -8.01 -12.18
CA GLY A 49 -3.19 -7.03 -11.48
C GLY A 49 -3.01 -5.73 -12.26
N LEU A 50 -2.97 -5.77 -13.59
CA LEU A 50 -2.95 -4.56 -14.43
C LEU A 50 -4.26 -3.78 -14.32
N VAL A 51 -5.42 -4.46 -14.32
CA VAL A 51 -6.72 -3.83 -14.10
C VAL A 51 -6.80 -3.20 -12.72
N ALA A 52 -6.34 -3.91 -11.69
CA ALA A 52 -6.28 -3.37 -10.32
C ALA A 52 -5.36 -2.14 -10.23
N PHE A 53 -4.21 -2.18 -10.90
CA PHE A 53 -3.26 -1.08 -10.95
C PHE A 53 -3.85 0.14 -11.67
N ALA A 54 -4.45 -0.05 -12.84
CA ALA A 54 -5.09 1.01 -13.60
C ALA A 54 -6.23 1.66 -12.78
N SER A 55 -7.03 0.84 -12.09
CA SER A 55 -8.13 1.29 -11.24
C SER A 55 -7.68 2.04 -9.98
N ALA A 56 -6.40 1.95 -9.60
CA ALA A 56 -5.87 2.66 -8.44
C ALA A 56 -5.65 4.15 -8.73
N GLU A 57 -5.40 4.53 -9.99
CA GLU A 57 -5.27 5.91 -10.52
C GLU A 57 -4.24 6.84 -9.83
N CYS A 58 -3.53 6.38 -8.79
CA CYS A 58 -2.66 7.20 -7.94
C CYS A 58 -1.22 6.70 -7.83
N ILE A 59 -0.89 5.56 -8.45
CA ILE A 59 0.43 4.92 -8.33
C ILE A 59 1.22 5.16 -9.61
N ASN A 60 2.46 5.62 -9.48
CA ASN A 60 3.35 5.77 -10.61
C ASN A 60 3.94 4.38 -11.01
N PRO A 61 3.81 3.93 -12.27
CA PRO A 61 4.36 2.66 -12.74
C PRO A 61 5.86 2.50 -12.51
N GLN A 62 6.62 3.59 -12.53
CA GLN A 62 8.07 3.60 -12.29
C GLN A 62 8.43 3.51 -10.80
N ARG A 63 7.43 3.51 -9.91
CA ARG A 63 7.61 3.52 -8.45
C ARG A 63 7.05 2.26 -7.77
N ILE A 64 6.84 1.18 -8.51
CA ILE A 64 6.53 -0.13 -7.92
C ILE A 64 7.80 -0.79 -7.34
N PRO A 65 7.72 -1.55 -6.23
CA PRO A 65 6.51 -1.92 -5.51
C PRO A 65 5.81 -0.74 -4.82
N ALA A 66 4.49 -0.85 -4.74
CA ALA A 66 3.63 0.12 -4.06
C ALA A 66 2.54 -0.60 -3.26
N MET A 67 1.93 0.09 -2.31
CA MET A 67 0.78 -0.39 -1.56
C MET A 67 -0.29 0.69 -1.46
N LEU A 68 -1.55 0.29 -1.53
CA LEU A 68 -2.74 1.13 -1.36
C LEU A 68 -3.66 0.50 -0.32
N VAL A 69 -4.11 1.29 0.65
CA VAL A 69 -5.07 0.84 1.64
C VAL A 69 -6.49 1.14 1.14
N THR A 70 -7.33 0.13 1.17
CA THR A 70 -8.74 0.21 0.80
C THR A 70 -9.60 -0.21 1.99
N ARG A 71 -10.79 0.37 2.12
CA ARG A 71 -11.77 0.03 3.15
C ARG A 71 -12.99 -0.61 2.52
N ARG A 72 -13.51 -1.66 3.15
CA ARG A 72 -14.76 -2.30 2.75
C ARG A 72 -15.94 -1.37 3.06
N HIS A 73 -16.84 -1.21 2.10
CA HIS A 73 -18.14 -0.59 2.32
C HIS A 73 -19.12 -1.63 2.86
N ASP A 74 -19.81 -1.31 3.96
CA ASP A 74 -20.72 -2.25 4.61
C ASP A 74 -21.92 -2.62 3.72
N GLU A 75 -22.45 -1.66 2.97
CA GLU A 75 -23.65 -1.85 2.13
C GLU A 75 -23.38 -2.67 0.86
N THR A 76 -22.23 -2.46 0.21
CA THR A 76 -21.91 -3.07 -1.10
C THR A 76 -20.91 -4.20 -1.00
N GLY A 77 -20.21 -4.32 0.13
CA GLY A 77 -19.08 -5.23 0.32
C GLY A 77 -17.84 -4.88 -0.52
N ARG A 78 -17.86 -3.79 -1.31
CA ARG A 78 -16.77 -3.38 -2.19
C ARG A 78 -15.69 -2.64 -1.41
N TYR A 79 -14.44 -2.78 -1.87
CA TYR A 79 -13.30 -2.06 -1.31
C TYR A 79 -13.03 -0.78 -2.11
N ALA A 80 -12.99 0.36 -1.42
CA ALA A 80 -12.65 1.65 -2.01
C ALA A 80 -11.36 2.23 -1.37
N PRO A 81 -10.52 2.96 -2.13
CA PRO A 81 -9.34 3.64 -1.59
C PRO A 81 -9.68 4.55 -0.40
N VAL A 82 -8.88 4.48 0.66
CA VAL A 82 -9.04 5.39 1.81
C VAL A 82 -8.37 6.73 1.48
N PRO A 83 -9.06 7.88 1.52
CA PRO A 83 -8.44 9.18 1.28
C PRO A 83 -7.46 9.52 2.40
N THR A 84 -6.34 10.16 2.06
CA THR A 84 -5.43 10.71 3.06
C THR A 84 -6.08 11.91 3.75
N ARG A 85 -5.88 12.00 5.07
CA ARG A 85 -6.46 13.09 5.90
C ARG A 85 -5.83 14.44 5.62
N GLU A 86 -4.52 14.45 5.51
CA GLU A 86 -3.71 15.64 5.27
C GLU A 86 -2.84 15.42 4.03
N PRO A 87 -3.35 15.74 2.83
CA PRO A 87 -2.60 15.56 1.60
C PRO A 87 -1.48 16.59 1.53
N LYS A 88 -0.28 16.17 1.93
CA LYS A 88 0.95 16.99 1.90
C LYS A 88 1.95 16.39 0.90
N PRO A 89 2.73 17.24 0.20
CA PRO A 89 3.70 16.77 -0.79
C PRO A 89 4.84 15.95 -0.19
N ARG A 90 5.08 16.07 1.12
CA ARG A 90 6.10 15.33 1.85
C ARG A 90 5.59 14.95 3.24
N CYS A 91 5.85 13.70 3.62
CA CYS A 91 5.61 13.19 4.96
C CYS A 91 6.93 13.13 5.74
N GLU A 92 6.92 13.46 7.03
CA GLU A 92 8.14 13.41 7.87
C GLU A 92 8.71 12.01 7.99
N VAL A 93 7.85 10.99 8.08
CA VAL A 93 8.26 9.58 8.20
C VAL A 93 8.46 8.93 6.83
N CYS A 94 7.55 9.19 5.88
CA CYS A 94 7.50 8.48 4.61
C CYS A 94 8.18 9.23 3.46
N GLY A 95 8.62 10.47 3.66
CA GLY A 95 9.24 11.29 2.62
C GLY A 95 8.33 11.43 1.40
N LYS A 96 8.90 11.18 0.21
CA LYS A 96 8.19 11.16 -1.09
C LYS A 96 7.52 9.82 -1.39
N SER A 97 7.64 8.82 -0.51
CA SER A 97 7.02 7.51 -0.71
C SER A 97 5.53 7.53 -0.40
N LYS A 98 5.03 8.47 0.41
CA LYS A 98 3.59 8.59 0.70
C LYS A 98 2.82 8.96 -0.57
N LEU A 99 1.70 8.27 -0.81
CA LEU A 99 0.73 8.69 -1.80
C LEU A 99 0.04 9.97 -1.34
N TYR A 100 -0.28 10.86 -2.30
CA TYR A 100 -0.81 12.18 -1.97
C TYR A 100 -2.31 12.14 -1.63
N GLN A 101 -3.11 11.52 -2.50
CA GLN A 101 -4.58 11.54 -2.42
C GLN A 101 -5.15 10.44 -1.51
N TYR A 102 -4.52 9.27 -1.51
CA TYR A 102 -4.99 8.08 -0.81
C TYR A 102 -3.93 7.55 0.13
N VAL A 103 -4.37 6.80 1.15
CA VAL A 103 -3.50 6.18 2.13
C VAL A 103 -2.74 5.03 1.49
N GLY A 104 -1.43 5.19 1.33
CA GLY A 104 -0.57 4.21 0.71
C GLY A 104 0.87 4.69 0.53
N LEU A 105 1.69 3.80 -0.02
CA LEU A 105 3.11 4.04 -0.27
C LEU A 105 3.49 3.61 -1.69
N GLN A 106 4.44 4.30 -2.29
CA GLN A 106 5.13 3.87 -3.51
C GLN A 106 6.64 4.03 -3.33
N THR A 107 7.42 3.20 -3.99
CA THR A 107 8.87 3.18 -3.83
C THR A 107 9.50 4.49 -4.30
N ASP A 108 10.28 5.15 -3.45
CA ASP A 108 11.10 6.31 -3.83
C ASP A 108 12.50 5.84 -4.27
N TYR A 109 12.76 5.91 -5.58
CA TYR A 109 14.05 5.54 -6.18
C TYR A 109 15.08 6.69 -6.21
N SER A 110 14.78 7.85 -5.62
CA SER A 110 15.77 8.91 -5.45
C SER A 110 16.88 8.52 -4.47
N ASP A 111 17.98 9.27 -4.46
CA ASP A 111 19.11 9.07 -3.53
C ASP A 111 18.69 9.13 -2.05
N GLU A 112 17.64 9.92 -1.76
CA GLU A 112 17.07 10.05 -0.42
C GLU A 112 16.28 8.78 -0.01
N GLY A 113 15.41 8.28 -0.91
CA GLY A 113 14.55 7.14 -0.64
C GLY A 113 15.20 5.76 -0.79
N LYS A 114 16.27 5.66 -1.60
CA LYS A 114 17.09 4.45 -1.85
C LYS A 114 16.30 3.21 -2.29
N GLY A 115 15.06 3.40 -2.74
CA GLY A 115 14.14 2.32 -3.10
C GLY A 115 13.63 1.49 -1.92
N ILE A 116 13.56 2.07 -0.71
CA ILE A 116 13.21 1.34 0.52
C ILE A 116 11.87 1.80 1.09
N ILE A 117 10.94 0.85 1.30
CA ILE A 117 9.73 1.04 2.11
C ILE A 117 9.93 0.35 3.47
N SER A 118 10.26 1.11 4.51
CA SER A 118 10.60 0.57 5.83
C SER A 118 9.37 0.12 6.65
N PRO A 119 9.53 -0.75 7.65
CA PRO A 119 8.43 -1.13 8.55
C PRO A 119 7.76 0.08 9.22
N LYS A 120 8.55 1.06 9.68
CA LYS A 120 8.03 2.30 10.28
C LYS A 120 7.09 3.05 9.34
N MET A 121 7.42 3.11 8.04
CA MET A 121 6.57 3.77 7.04
C MET A 121 5.25 3.02 6.84
N ILE A 122 5.31 1.68 6.81
CA ILE A 122 4.12 0.83 6.69
C ILE A 122 3.20 1.08 7.88
N THR A 123 3.73 0.95 9.11
CA THR A 123 2.96 1.20 10.34
C THR A 123 2.30 2.57 10.34
N THR A 124 3.06 3.64 10.08
CA THR A 124 2.50 5.01 10.04
C THR A 124 1.34 5.15 9.05
N VAL A 125 1.41 4.49 7.89
CA VAL A 125 0.33 4.54 6.89
C VAL A 125 -0.87 3.70 7.29
N LEU A 126 -0.67 2.55 7.96
CA LEU A 126 -1.79 1.73 8.46
C LEU A 126 -2.47 2.37 9.66
N GLU A 127 -1.75 3.10 10.52
CA GLU A 127 -2.34 3.86 11.62
C GLU A 127 -3.25 4.99 11.11
N GLU A 128 -2.89 5.64 10.00
CA GLU A 128 -3.65 6.76 9.42
C GLU A 128 -5.11 6.41 9.09
N VAL A 129 -5.40 5.15 8.74
CA VAL A 129 -6.79 4.74 8.44
C VAL A 129 -7.65 4.49 9.68
N ARG A 130 -7.05 4.40 10.89
CA ARG A 130 -7.75 4.08 12.14
C ARG A 130 -8.09 5.30 12.99
N VAL A 131 -7.29 6.36 12.89
CA VAL A 131 -7.63 7.66 13.47
C VAL A 131 -8.85 8.19 12.76
#